data_AF-A0A211ZKU4-F1
#
_entry.id   AF-A0A211ZKU4-F1
#
_cell.length_a   1.000
_cell.length_b   1.000
_cell.length_c   1.000
_cell.angle_alpha   90.00
_cell.angle_beta   90.00
_cell.angle_gamma   90.00
#
_symmetry.space_group_name_H-M   'P 1'
#
loop_
_entity.id
_entity.type
_entity.pdbx_description
1 polymer ?
#
loop_
_entity_poly.entity_id
_entity_poly.type
_entity_poly.pdbx_seq_one_letter_code
_entity_poly.pdbx_strand_id
1 'polypeptide(L)'
;MERGAESDLDVQAYCRSLALQQIQMLTRLAEIAMQLAEAEGARAIAAQVRAAAPKADEVAVRDARAEAQEAGMAFSRFSRSVHRSLALRSRAADSLCARDKAQAADREAARQDRRDRHRNEVERVLRHMIWDEIEDFSRVEALHAELEERVEDLYDDETLRVEDRPVGSVMSGLACGLGLTEEWGRWSPAWPGTPDPARPAGDAAKVEAERARRRDAAVAAVERSFADLRDPARIPGIRAGLAARVREADVIAWLDTETTQTVARRLCRSLGIDPYNCFEKPDSPDTG
;
A
#
# COMPACT_ATOMS: atom_id res chain seq x y z
N MET A 1 30.85 -0.10 5.01
CA MET A 1 30.49 -1.50 5.35
C MET A 1 29.03 -1.68 4.99
N GLU A 2 28.80 -2.18 3.78
CA GLU A 2 27.51 -2.65 3.32
C GLU A 2 27.04 -3.79 4.22
N ARG A 3 25.83 -3.68 4.77
CA ARG A 3 25.14 -4.80 5.41
C ARG A 3 23.75 -4.92 4.82
N GLY A 4 23.56 -6.04 4.13
CA GLY A 4 22.31 -6.80 4.15
C GLY A 4 21.19 -6.29 3.27
N ALA A 5 21.33 -6.41 1.94
CA ALA A 5 20.18 -6.85 1.15
C ALA A 5 19.94 -8.33 1.51
N GLU A 6 19.33 -8.60 2.67
CA GLU A 6 18.69 -9.88 2.91
C GLU A 6 17.58 -9.98 1.86
N SER A 7 17.79 -10.85 0.87
CA SER A 7 16.76 -11.24 -0.08
C SER A 7 15.64 -11.86 0.74
N ASP A 8 14.62 -11.05 1.04
CA ASP A 8 13.37 -11.51 1.60
C ASP A 8 12.75 -12.41 0.53
N LEU A 9 13.06 -13.70 0.63
CA LEU A 9 12.75 -14.69 -0.36
C LEU A 9 11.23 -14.85 -0.29
N ASP A 10 10.53 -14.22 -1.23
CA ASP A 10 9.07 -14.24 -1.25
C ASP A 10 8.58 -15.69 -1.41
N VAL A 11 8.29 -16.30 -0.26
CA VAL A 11 7.86 -17.70 -0.16
C VAL A 11 6.57 -17.91 -0.95
N GLN A 12 5.72 -16.88 -1.04
CA GLN A 12 4.48 -16.96 -1.81
C GLN A 12 4.76 -16.95 -3.31
N ALA A 13 5.62 -16.07 -3.80
CA ALA A 13 6.06 -16.07 -5.20
C ALA A 13 6.76 -17.38 -5.56
N TYR A 14 7.61 -17.89 -4.68
CA TYR A 14 8.26 -19.20 -4.86
C TYR A 14 7.23 -20.34 -4.93
N CYS A 15 6.28 -20.41 -3.99
CA CYS A 15 5.23 -21.43 -4.00
C CYS A 15 4.32 -21.33 -5.24
N ARG A 16 4.01 -20.11 -5.70
CA ARG A 16 3.25 -19.88 -6.94
C ARG A 16 4.00 -20.39 -8.16
N SER A 17 5.30 -20.10 -8.26
CA SER A 17 6.14 -20.58 -9.36
C SER A 17 6.23 -22.10 -9.40
N LEU A 18 6.39 -22.75 -8.25
CA LEU A 18 6.40 -24.21 -8.14
C LEU A 18 5.06 -24.83 -8.59
N ALA A 19 3.94 -24.26 -8.17
CA ALA A 19 2.62 -24.74 -8.57
C ALA A 19 2.38 -24.59 -10.08
N LEU A 20 2.85 -23.49 -10.69
CA LEU A 20 2.79 -23.30 -12.15
C LEU A 20 3.67 -24.32 -12.89
N GLN A 21 4.87 -24.61 -12.38
CA GLN A 21 5.73 -25.67 -12.91
C GLN A 21 5.07 -27.04 -12.84
N GLN A 22 4.40 -27.36 -11.72
CA GLN A 22 3.64 -28.61 -11.60
C GLN A 22 2.51 -28.72 -12.63
N ILE A 23 1.77 -27.64 -12.88
CA ILE A 23 0.71 -27.59 -13.91
C ILE A 23 1.30 -27.81 -15.31
N GLN A 24 2.44 -27.20 -15.61
CA GLN A 24 3.15 -27.41 -16.89
C GLN A 24 3.60 -28.86 -17.04
N MET A 25 4.22 -29.44 -16.01
CA MET A 25 4.66 -30.83 -16.01
C MET A 25 3.48 -31.79 -16.20
N LEU A 26 2.36 -31.59 -15.50
CA LEU A 26 1.15 -32.41 -15.63
C LEU A 26 0.53 -32.28 -17.03
N THR A 27 0.59 -31.09 -17.64
CA THR A 27 0.19 -30.90 -19.05
C THR A 27 1.08 -31.72 -19.97
N ARG A 28 2.41 -31.64 -19.78
CA ARG A 28 3.36 -32.38 -20.60
C ARG A 28 3.19 -33.90 -20.47
N LEU A 29 2.94 -34.40 -19.26
CA LEU A 29 2.65 -35.82 -19.02
C LEU A 29 1.35 -36.27 -19.70
N ALA A 30 0.31 -35.43 -19.66
CA ALA A 30 -0.94 -35.72 -20.36
C ALA A 30 -0.74 -35.80 -21.88
N GLU A 31 0.03 -34.87 -22.46
CA GLU A 31 0.37 -34.88 -23.90
C GLU A 31 1.12 -36.15 -24.31
N ILE A 32 2.17 -36.52 -23.56
CA ILE A 32 2.96 -37.72 -23.85
C ILE A 32 2.08 -38.98 -23.73
N ALA A 33 1.28 -39.08 -22.67
CA ALA A 33 0.38 -40.21 -22.49
C ALA A 33 -0.71 -40.26 -23.58
N MET A 34 -1.15 -39.12 -24.10
CA MET A 34 -2.11 -39.04 -25.19
C MET A 34 -1.49 -39.56 -26.50
N GLN A 35 -0.27 -39.14 -26.83
CA GLN A 35 0.46 -39.65 -27.99
C GLN A 35 0.65 -41.17 -27.93
N LEU A 36 0.99 -41.70 -26.76
CA LEU A 36 1.11 -43.15 -26.54
C LEU A 36 -0.23 -43.87 -26.67
N ALA A 37 -1.31 -43.28 -26.15
CA ALA A 37 -2.66 -43.82 -26.31
C ALA A 37 -3.07 -43.84 -27.78
N GLU A 38 -2.90 -42.74 -28.52
CA GLU A 38 -3.23 -42.66 -29.94
C GLU A 38 -2.47 -43.70 -30.77
N ALA A 39 -1.17 -43.90 -30.50
CA ALA A 39 -0.36 -44.90 -31.18
C ALA A 39 -0.85 -46.34 -30.92
N GLU A 40 -1.11 -46.71 -29.66
CA GLU A 40 -1.62 -48.04 -29.33
C GLU A 40 -3.06 -48.25 -29.80
N GLY A 41 -3.88 -47.20 -29.79
CA GLY A 41 -5.23 -47.24 -30.37
C GLY A 41 -5.19 -47.52 -31.87
N ALA A 42 -4.31 -46.83 -32.61
CA ALA A 42 -4.10 -47.08 -34.04
C ALA A 42 -3.58 -48.51 -34.29
N ARG A 43 -2.66 -49.00 -33.45
CA ARG A 43 -2.14 -50.38 -33.54
C ARG A 43 -3.24 -51.42 -33.31
N ALA A 44 -4.09 -51.23 -32.31
CA ALA A 44 -5.22 -52.11 -32.02
C ALA A 44 -6.20 -52.16 -33.20
N ILE A 45 -6.54 -51.00 -33.77
CA ILE A 45 -7.43 -50.91 -34.96
C ILE A 45 -6.80 -51.62 -36.16
N ALA A 46 -5.52 -51.36 -36.45
CA ALA A 46 -4.83 -52.01 -37.56
C ALA A 46 -4.78 -53.54 -37.41
N ALA A 47 -4.55 -54.03 -36.19
CA ALA A 47 -4.57 -55.46 -35.89
C ALA A 47 -5.97 -56.08 -36.06
N GLN A 48 -7.03 -55.38 -35.65
CA GLN A 48 -8.41 -55.83 -35.89
C GLN A 48 -8.76 -55.89 -37.38
N VAL A 49 -8.32 -54.89 -38.16
CA VAL A 49 -8.51 -54.89 -39.62
C VAL A 49 -7.82 -56.10 -40.27
N ARG A 50 -6.59 -56.44 -39.85
CA ARG A 50 -5.90 -57.66 -40.31
C ARG A 50 -6.65 -58.93 -39.94
N ALA A 51 -7.16 -59.02 -38.72
CA ALA A 51 -7.93 -60.18 -38.25
C ALA A 51 -9.27 -60.36 -39.00
N ALA A 52 -9.83 -59.29 -39.59
CA ALA A 52 -11.06 -59.30 -40.35
C ALA A 52 -10.84 -59.47 -41.88
N ALA A 53 -9.61 -59.59 -42.34
CA ALA A 53 -9.29 -59.66 -43.77
C ALA A 53 -9.79 -60.98 -44.39
N PRO A 54 -10.52 -60.94 -45.52
CA PRO A 54 -10.97 -62.15 -46.20
C PRO A 54 -9.76 -62.90 -46.77
N LYS A 55 -9.68 -64.22 -46.50
CA LYS A 55 -8.60 -65.16 -46.88
C LYS A 55 -7.33 -65.17 -46.00
N ALA A 56 -7.38 -64.58 -44.80
CA ALA A 56 -6.31 -64.75 -43.83
C ALA A 56 -6.27 -66.18 -43.25
N ASP A 57 -5.07 -66.72 -43.03
CA ASP A 57 -4.86 -67.99 -42.35
C ASP A 57 -5.30 -67.94 -40.87
N GLU A 58 -5.75 -69.06 -40.31
CA GLU A 58 -6.27 -69.11 -38.93
C GLU A 58 -5.23 -68.71 -37.88
N VAL A 59 -3.95 -69.03 -38.10
CA VAL A 59 -2.85 -68.64 -37.22
C VAL A 59 -2.65 -67.13 -37.27
N ALA A 60 -2.63 -66.54 -38.47
CA ALA A 60 -2.50 -65.10 -38.66
C ALA A 60 -3.68 -64.32 -38.03
N VAL A 61 -4.90 -64.87 -38.07
CA VAL A 61 -6.07 -64.29 -37.41
C VAL A 61 -5.95 -64.35 -35.89
N ARG A 62 -5.45 -65.46 -35.32
CA ARG A 62 -5.21 -65.58 -33.87
C ARG A 62 -4.15 -64.60 -33.39
N ASP A 63 -3.02 -64.50 -34.10
CA ASP A 63 -1.93 -63.59 -33.75
C ASP A 63 -2.38 -62.12 -33.82
N ALA A 64 -3.13 -61.74 -34.87
CA ALA A 64 -3.68 -60.40 -35.00
C ALA A 64 -4.71 -60.06 -33.90
N ARG A 65 -5.51 -61.03 -33.43
CA ARG A 65 -6.42 -60.84 -32.29
C ARG A 65 -5.65 -60.66 -30.98
N ALA A 66 -4.59 -61.43 -30.76
CA ALA A 66 -3.75 -61.29 -29.57
C ALA A 66 -3.07 -59.91 -29.53
N GLU A 67 -2.53 -59.45 -30.66
CA GLU A 67 -1.95 -58.11 -30.79
C GLU A 67 -2.98 -57.01 -30.53
N ALA A 68 -4.18 -57.13 -31.11
CA ALA A 68 -5.27 -56.17 -30.87
C ALA A 68 -5.66 -56.09 -29.39
N GLN A 69 -5.68 -57.22 -28.69
CA GLN A 69 -6.01 -57.28 -27.27
C GLN A 69 -4.90 -56.65 -26.41
N GLU A 70 -3.64 -56.92 -26.72
CA GLU A 70 -2.49 -56.31 -26.03
C GLU A 70 -2.47 -54.79 -26.21
N ALA A 71 -2.58 -54.31 -27.46
CA ALA A 71 -2.60 -52.89 -27.78
C ALA A 71 -3.83 -52.19 -27.15
N GLY A 72 -5.00 -52.83 -27.13
CA GLY A 72 -6.19 -52.31 -26.45
C GLY A 72 -6.03 -52.18 -24.93
N MET A 73 -5.33 -53.12 -24.29
CA MET A 73 -4.98 -53.01 -22.87
C MET A 73 -3.98 -51.87 -22.61
N ALA A 74 -2.98 -51.71 -23.49
CA ALA A 74 -2.00 -50.62 -23.41
C ALA A 74 -2.68 -49.25 -23.58
N PHE A 75 -3.53 -49.09 -24.59
CA PHE A 75 -4.40 -47.92 -24.78
C PHE A 75 -5.15 -47.57 -23.49
N SER A 76 -5.82 -48.54 -22.89
CA SER A 76 -6.61 -48.34 -21.66
C SER A 76 -5.76 -47.90 -20.46
N ARG A 77 -4.48 -48.30 -20.39
CA ARG A 77 -3.53 -47.82 -19.36
C ARG A 77 -3.10 -46.38 -19.63
N PHE A 78 -2.74 -46.05 -20.87
CA PHE A 78 -2.33 -44.70 -21.24
C PHE A 78 -3.48 -43.69 -21.12
N SER A 79 -4.69 -44.03 -21.56
CA SER A 79 -5.88 -43.19 -21.39
C SER A 79 -6.19 -42.89 -19.92
N ARG A 80 -6.02 -43.88 -19.02
CA ARG A 80 -6.14 -43.64 -17.56
C ARG A 80 -5.06 -42.70 -17.04
N SER A 81 -3.84 -42.79 -17.56
CA SER A 81 -2.75 -41.87 -17.22
C SER A 81 -3.05 -40.43 -17.67
N VAL A 82 -3.62 -40.25 -18.87
CA VAL A 82 -4.10 -38.95 -19.37
C VAL A 82 -5.15 -38.38 -18.45
N HIS A 83 -6.22 -39.14 -18.16
CA HIS A 83 -7.29 -38.68 -17.27
C HIS A 83 -6.77 -38.29 -15.89
N ARG A 84 -5.86 -39.08 -15.31
CA ARG A 84 -5.25 -38.78 -14.01
C ARG A 84 -4.43 -37.48 -14.06
N SER A 85 -3.62 -37.30 -15.10
CA SER A 85 -2.78 -36.12 -15.25
C SER A 85 -3.63 -34.85 -15.43
N LEU A 86 -4.68 -34.90 -16.24
CA LEU A 86 -5.63 -33.81 -16.43
C LEU A 86 -6.41 -33.48 -15.15
N ALA A 87 -6.85 -34.50 -14.40
CA ALA A 87 -7.55 -34.29 -13.13
C ALA A 87 -6.64 -33.63 -12.07
N LEU A 88 -5.38 -34.06 -11.97
CA LEU A 88 -4.41 -33.44 -11.08
C LEU A 88 -4.12 -31.99 -11.50
N ARG A 89 -4.02 -31.72 -12.81
CA ARG A 89 -3.85 -30.37 -13.33
C ARG A 89 -5.00 -29.45 -12.95
N SER A 90 -6.25 -29.91 -13.12
CA SER A 90 -7.44 -29.14 -12.73
C SER A 90 -7.39 -28.76 -11.25
N ARG A 91 -7.12 -29.73 -10.37
CA ARG A 91 -7.04 -29.48 -8.92
C ARG A 91 -5.93 -28.49 -8.55
N ALA A 92 -4.77 -28.58 -9.20
CA ALA A 92 -3.68 -27.64 -8.98
C ALA A 92 -4.07 -26.22 -9.41
N ALA A 93 -4.75 -26.07 -10.55
CA ALA A 93 -5.28 -24.79 -11.01
C ALA A 93 -6.36 -24.23 -10.06
N ASP A 94 -7.29 -25.07 -9.62
CA ASP A 94 -8.35 -24.69 -8.66
C ASP A 94 -7.75 -24.20 -7.34
N SER A 95 -6.71 -24.87 -6.84
CA SER A 95 -6.01 -24.46 -5.62
C SER A 95 -5.32 -23.10 -5.76
N LEU A 96 -4.69 -22.82 -6.91
CA LEU A 96 -4.12 -21.51 -7.18
C LEU A 96 -5.19 -20.43 -7.26
N CYS A 97 -6.27 -20.67 -7.99
CA CYS A 97 -7.39 -19.74 -8.10
C CYS A 97 -8.06 -19.46 -6.75
N ALA A 98 -8.23 -20.48 -5.91
CA ALA A 98 -8.82 -20.32 -4.58
C ALA A 98 -7.95 -19.44 -3.68
N ARG A 99 -6.63 -19.59 -3.73
CA ARG A 99 -5.69 -18.73 -2.98
C ARG A 99 -5.74 -17.29 -3.47
N ASP A 100 -5.68 -17.07 -4.79
CA ASP A 100 -5.75 -15.73 -5.37
C ASP A 100 -7.07 -15.03 -5.00
N LYS A 101 -8.19 -15.77 -4.97
CA LYS A 101 -9.50 -15.27 -4.52
C LYS A 101 -9.53 -14.94 -3.03
N ALA A 102 -8.99 -15.81 -2.17
CA ALA A 102 -8.93 -15.56 -0.73
C ALA A 102 -8.13 -14.30 -0.41
N GLN A 103 -7.01 -14.09 -1.10
CA GLN A 103 -6.16 -12.91 -0.93
C GLN A 103 -6.66 -11.66 -1.68
N ALA A 104 -7.72 -11.76 -2.49
CA ALA A 104 -8.23 -10.60 -3.24
C ALA A 104 -8.85 -9.58 -2.31
N ALA A 105 -9.64 -10.02 -1.33
CA ALA A 105 -10.27 -9.16 -0.34
C ALA A 105 -9.20 -8.44 0.52
N ASP A 106 -8.19 -9.17 1.00
CA ASP A 106 -7.11 -8.59 1.81
C ASP A 106 -6.30 -7.55 1.02
N ARG A 107 -6.05 -7.80 -0.27
CA ARG A 107 -5.36 -6.84 -1.15
C ARG A 107 -6.18 -5.58 -1.40
N GLU A 108 -7.49 -5.72 -1.58
CA GLU A 108 -8.39 -4.58 -1.74
C GLU A 108 -8.53 -3.79 -0.43
N ALA A 109 -8.63 -4.46 0.72
CA ALA A 109 -8.63 -3.81 2.02
C ALA A 109 -7.31 -3.04 2.25
N ALA A 110 -6.16 -3.68 2.01
CA ALA A 110 -4.86 -3.01 2.15
C ALA A 110 -4.69 -1.85 1.16
N ARG A 111 -5.32 -1.92 -0.02
CA ARG A 111 -5.37 -0.82 -0.99
C ARG A 111 -6.22 0.31 -0.45
N GLN A 112 -7.43 0.03 0.03
CA GLN A 112 -8.31 1.02 0.64
C GLN A 112 -7.63 1.71 1.84
N ASP A 113 -6.95 0.96 2.71
CA ASP A 113 -6.18 1.52 3.83
C ASP A 113 -5.05 2.47 3.38
N ARG A 114 -4.41 2.20 2.23
CA ARG A 114 -3.43 3.13 1.66
C ARG A 114 -4.12 4.36 1.09
N ARG A 115 -5.25 4.16 0.41
CA ARG A 115 -6.04 5.23 -0.18
C ARG A 115 -6.58 6.19 0.88
N ASP A 116 -7.11 5.68 1.98
CA ASP A 116 -7.63 6.48 3.08
C ASP A 116 -6.52 7.28 3.77
N ARG A 117 -5.36 6.64 4.02
CA ARG A 117 -4.19 7.36 4.56
C ARG A 117 -3.71 8.46 3.62
N HIS A 118 -3.65 8.16 2.32
CA HIS A 118 -3.25 9.11 1.29
C HIS A 118 -4.22 10.29 1.21
N ARG A 119 -5.54 10.03 1.24
CA ARG A 119 -6.60 11.04 1.30
C ARG A 119 -6.44 11.94 2.52
N ASN A 120 -6.36 11.34 3.71
CA ASN A 120 -6.25 12.05 4.98
C ASN A 120 -4.99 12.91 5.03
N GLU A 121 -3.88 12.44 4.46
CA GLU A 121 -2.64 13.20 4.38
C GLU A 121 -2.78 14.42 3.45
N VAL A 122 -3.29 14.23 2.24
CA VAL A 122 -3.52 15.30 1.26
C VAL A 122 -4.45 16.36 1.82
N GLU A 123 -5.61 15.96 2.34
CA GLU A 123 -6.61 16.88 2.87
C GLU A 123 -6.07 17.66 4.06
N ARG A 124 -5.45 16.96 5.02
CA ARG A 124 -4.87 17.59 6.21
C ARG A 124 -3.84 18.64 5.84
N VAL A 125 -2.92 18.33 4.93
CA VAL A 125 -1.83 19.24 4.56
C VAL A 125 -2.37 20.46 3.84
N LEU A 126 -3.25 20.29 2.86
CA LEU A 126 -3.83 21.42 2.12
C LEU A 126 -4.72 22.29 3.00
N ARG A 127 -5.50 21.72 3.93
CA ARG A 127 -6.25 22.50 4.93
C ARG A 127 -5.32 23.36 5.79
N HIS A 128 -4.18 22.82 6.23
CA HIS A 128 -3.18 23.59 6.98
C HIS A 128 -2.54 24.70 6.14
N MET A 129 -2.18 24.41 4.88
CA MET A 129 -1.62 25.42 3.98
C MET A 129 -2.61 26.56 3.74
N ILE A 130 -3.87 26.25 3.43
CA ILE A 130 -4.91 27.26 3.21
C ILE A 130 -5.06 28.13 4.47
N TRP A 131 -5.06 27.50 5.64
CA TRP A 131 -5.14 28.22 6.91
C TRP A 131 -3.94 29.14 7.16
N ASP A 132 -2.72 28.67 6.89
CA ASP A 132 -1.49 29.39 7.19
C ASP A 132 -1.20 30.51 6.14
N GLU A 133 -1.66 30.37 4.90
CA GLU A 133 -1.34 31.29 3.80
C GLU A 133 -2.45 32.32 3.49
N ILE A 134 -3.70 32.04 3.85
CA ILE A 134 -4.84 32.89 3.49
C ILE A 134 -5.37 33.63 4.72
N GLU A 135 -5.24 34.96 4.72
CA GLU A 135 -5.66 35.80 5.84
C GLU A 135 -7.17 36.04 5.91
N ASP A 136 -7.89 35.97 4.77
CA ASP A 136 -9.34 36.16 4.71
C ASP A 136 -10.08 34.89 5.13
N PHE A 137 -10.64 34.91 6.35
CA PHE A 137 -11.41 33.78 6.91
C PHE A 137 -12.61 33.35 6.06
N SER A 138 -13.33 34.28 5.42
CA SER A 138 -14.46 33.89 4.58
C SER A 138 -13.99 33.11 3.35
N ARG A 139 -12.81 33.48 2.84
CA ARG A 139 -12.14 32.79 1.75
C ARG A 139 -11.54 31.46 2.19
N VAL A 140 -10.99 31.35 3.40
CA VAL A 140 -10.49 30.09 3.97
C VAL A 140 -11.60 29.05 4.04
N GLU A 141 -12.76 29.41 4.60
CA GLU A 141 -13.91 28.50 4.70
C GLU A 141 -14.40 28.04 3.32
N ALA A 142 -14.50 28.97 2.36
CA ALA A 142 -14.87 28.63 0.99
C ALA A 142 -13.86 27.67 0.33
N LEU A 143 -12.56 27.91 0.51
CA LEU A 143 -11.50 27.05 -0.02
C LEU A 143 -11.45 25.68 0.68
N HIS A 144 -11.77 25.60 1.99
CA HIS A 144 -11.88 24.32 2.69
C HIS A 144 -13.06 23.50 2.18
N ALA A 145 -14.22 24.13 1.97
CA ALA A 145 -15.38 23.46 1.39
C ALA A 145 -15.10 22.96 -0.04
N GLU A 146 -14.47 23.80 -0.88
CA GLU A 146 -14.09 23.42 -2.24
C GLU A 146 -13.00 22.33 -2.27
N LEU A 147 -12.06 22.37 -1.32
CA LEU A 147 -11.06 21.32 -1.16
C LEU A 147 -11.72 19.98 -0.78
N GLU A 148 -12.70 20.00 0.12
CA GLU A 148 -13.44 18.80 0.56
C GLU A 148 -14.16 18.14 -0.61
N GLU A 149 -14.93 18.92 -1.39
CA GLU A 149 -15.62 18.45 -2.60
C GLU A 149 -14.65 17.84 -3.62
N ARG A 150 -13.54 18.52 -3.91
CA ARG A 150 -12.55 18.03 -4.88
C ARG A 150 -11.78 16.80 -4.40
N VAL A 151 -11.55 16.69 -3.10
CA VAL A 151 -10.94 15.48 -2.51
C VAL A 151 -11.94 14.32 -2.57
N GLU A 152 -13.21 14.55 -2.25
CA GLU A 152 -14.26 13.53 -2.40
C GLU A 152 -14.34 13.04 -3.86
N ASP A 153 -14.51 13.95 -4.84
CA ASP A 153 -14.56 13.62 -6.26
C ASP A 153 -13.35 12.80 -6.74
N LEU A 154 -12.14 13.18 -6.31
CA LEU A 154 -10.91 12.52 -6.72
C LEU A 154 -10.76 11.11 -6.09
N TYR A 155 -11.21 10.93 -4.85
CA TYR A 155 -11.05 9.69 -4.09
C TYR A 155 -12.28 8.78 -4.13
N ASP A 156 -13.40 9.21 -4.69
CA ASP A 156 -14.57 8.35 -4.94
C ASP A 156 -14.43 7.55 -6.23
N ASP A 157 -13.67 8.04 -7.22
CA ASP A 157 -13.41 7.29 -8.45
C ASP A 157 -12.43 6.13 -8.20
N GLU A 158 -12.94 4.94 -7.89
CA GLU A 158 -12.15 3.71 -7.65
C GLU A 158 -11.27 3.28 -8.84
N THR A 159 -11.56 3.75 -10.05
CA THR A 159 -10.76 3.43 -11.24
C THR A 159 -9.44 4.19 -11.25
N LEU A 160 -9.40 5.36 -10.60
CA LEU A 160 -8.20 6.16 -10.47
C LEU A 160 -7.34 5.63 -9.31
N ARG A 161 -6.14 5.16 -9.66
CA ARG A 161 -5.09 4.72 -8.73
C ARG A 161 -4.39 5.94 -8.10
N VAL A 162 -5.13 6.75 -7.34
CA VAL A 162 -4.64 8.00 -6.75
C VAL A 162 -3.58 7.73 -5.69
N GLU A 163 -3.73 6.66 -4.91
CA GLU A 163 -2.82 6.28 -3.83
C GLU A 163 -1.45 5.79 -4.31
N ASP A 164 -1.33 5.44 -5.59
CA ASP A 164 -0.06 5.04 -6.21
C ASP A 164 0.72 6.26 -6.73
N ARG A 165 0.11 7.45 -6.71
CA ARG A 165 0.77 8.70 -7.12
C ARG A 165 1.56 9.28 -5.95
N PRO A 166 2.65 10.02 -6.22
CA PRO A 166 3.32 10.78 -5.17
C PRO A 166 2.37 11.81 -4.54
N VAL A 167 2.25 11.80 -3.21
CA VAL A 167 1.40 12.74 -2.43
C VAL A 167 1.60 14.18 -2.89
N GLY A 168 2.86 14.62 -3.03
CA GLY A 168 3.21 15.97 -3.47
C GLY A 168 2.68 16.34 -4.86
N SER A 169 2.59 15.37 -5.78
CA SER A 169 1.99 15.60 -7.09
C SER A 169 0.48 15.81 -7.00
N VAL A 170 -0.20 15.04 -6.16
CA VAL A 170 -1.65 15.18 -5.95
C VAL A 170 -1.96 16.50 -5.27
N MET A 171 -1.21 16.87 -4.23
CA MET A 171 -1.35 18.17 -3.57
C MET A 171 -1.07 19.33 -4.50
N SER A 172 -0.03 19.26 -5.33
CA SER A 172 0.26 20.28 -6.33
C SER A 172 -0.91 20.46 -7.30
N GLY A 173 -1.49 19.38 -7.80
CA GLY A 173 -2.63 19.44 -8.73
C GLY A 173 -3.86 20.07 -8.09
N LEU A 174 -4.19 19.67 -6.85
CA LEU A 174 -5.32 20.22 -6.10
C LEU A 174 -5.11 21.70 -5.76
N ALA A 175 -3.93 22.08 -5.29
CA ALA A 175 -3.59 23.49 -5.00
C ALA A 175 -3.68 24.35 -6.26
N CYS A 176 -3.14 23.90 -7.40
CA CYS A 176 -3.30 24.60 -8.68
C CYS A 176 -4.78 24.75 -9.06
N GLY A 177 -5.58 23.70 -8.87
CA GLY A 177 -7.00 23.70 -9.16
C GLY A 177 -7.80 24.70 -8.31
N LEU A 178 -7.38 24.91 -7.06
CA LEU A 178 -7.96 25.89 -6.13
C LEU A 178 -7.41 27.31 -6.34
N GLY A 179 -6.50 27.51 -7.31
CA GLY A 179 -5.85 28.79 -7.55
C GLY A 179 -4.80 29.17 -6.50
N LEU A 180 -4.23 28.18 -5.80
CA LEU A 180 -3.25 28.33 -4.71
C LEU A 180 -1.82 27.95 -5.14
N THR A 181 -1.50 28.17 -6.42
CA THR A 181 -0.23 27.73 -7.02
C THR A 181 0.98 28.41 -6.37
N GLU A 182 0.85 29.69 -6.01
CA GLU A 182 1.95 30.46 -5.42
C GLU A 182 2.19 30.07 -3.95
N GLU A 183 1.11 29.87 -3.20
CA GLU A 183 1.08 29.36 -1.83
C GLU A 183 1.73 27.97 -1.76
N TRP A 184 1.33 27.08 -2.67
CA TRP A 184 1.94 25.77 -2.81
C TRP A 184 3.42 25.84 -3.16
N GLY A 185 3.81 26.78 -4.03
CA GLY A 185 5.23 27.04 -4.34
C GLY A 185 6.07 27.37 -3.10
N ARG A 186 5.49 28.10 -2.13
CA ARG A 186 6.15 28.43 -0.84
C ARG A 186 6.22 27.23 0.11
N TRP A 187 5.22 26.35 0.10
CA TRP A 187 5.12 25.18 0.98
C TRP A 187 5.86 23.94 0.48
N SER A 188 5.86 23.71 -0.83
CA SER A 188 6.35 22.48 -1.45
C SER A 188 7.82 22.11 -1.15
N PRO A 189 8.78 23.03 -0.93
CA PRO A 189 10.16 22.66 -0.59
C PRO A 189 10.30 21.98 0.77
N ALA A 190 9.29 22.08 1.64
CA ALA A 190 9.23 21.40 2.94
C ALA A 190 8.58 20.00 2.86
N TRP A 191 8.24 19.52 1.66
CA TRP A 191 7.52 18.27 1.44
C TRP A 191 8.30 17.26 0.57
N PRO A 192 8.26 15.93 0.85
CA PRO A 192 7.54 15.25 1.93
C PRO A 192 8.01 15.71 3.30
N GLY A 193 7.06 15.93 4.21
CA GLY A 193 7.36 16.35 5.58
C GLY A 193 8.47 15.48 6.11
N THR A 194 9.54 16.11 6.62
CA THR A 194 10.68 15.40 7.21
C THR A 194 10.13 14.23 8.02
N PRO A 195 10.53 12.98 7.74
CA PRO A 195 10.06 11.83 8.51
C PRO A 195 10.21 12.12 10.00
N ASP A 196 9.31 11.59 10.82
CA ASP A 196 9.42 11.73 12.27
C ASP A 196 10.87 11.43 12.68
N PRO A 197 11.51 12.34 13.43
CA PRO A 197 12.91 12.22 13.67
C PRO A 197 13.15 10.94 14.47
N ALA A 198 14.14 10.15 14.06
CA ALA A 198 14.51 8.95 14.80
C ALA A 198 14.77 9.30 16.27
N ARG A 199 14.35 8.41 17.17
CA ARG A 199 14.54 8.58 18.61
C ARG A 199 16.02 8.81 18.90
N PRO A 200 16.38 9.81 19.73
CA PRO A 200 17.77 10.03 20.11
C PRO A 200 18.39 8.75 20.67
N ALA A 201 19.55 8.35 20.15
CA ALA A 201 20.23 7.12 20.51
C ALA A 201 21.72 7.38 20.83
N GLY A 202 22.29 6.56 21.71
CA GLY A 202 23.67 6.69 22.20
C GLY A 202 23.73 6.77 23.71
N ASP A 203 24.86 7.26 24.23
CA ASP A 203 25.02 7.54 25.66
C ASP A 203 24.09 8.68 26.12
N ALA A 204 23.87 8.78 27.44
CA ALA A 204 22.96 9.75 28.03
C ALA A 204 23.32 11.21 27.68
N ALA A 205 24.60 11.52 27.50
CA ALA A 205 25.05 12.87 27.16
C ALA A 205 24.69 13.23 25.71
N LYS A 206 24.82 12.29 24.77
CA LYS A 206 24.40 12.48 23.37
C LYS A 206 22.89 12.61 23.23
N VAL A 207 22.13 11.81 23.98
CA VAL A 207 20.67 11.89 24.01
C VAL A 207 20.23 13.27 24.52
N GLU A 208 20.82 13.77 25.61
CA GLU A 208 20.45 15.10 26.12
C GLU A 208 20.91 16.24 25.20
N ALA A 209 22.07 16.13 24.56
CA ALA A 209 22.54 17.13 23.60
C ALA A 209 21.59 17.25 22.38
N GLU A 210 21.12 16.13 21.85
CA GLU A 210 20.14 16.14 20.75
C GLU A 210 18.78 16.67 21.21
N ARG A 211 18.31 16.29 22.41
CA ARG A 211 17.08 16.86 22.99
C ARG A 211 17.20 18.36 23.21
N ALA A 212 18.34 18.86 23.69
CA ALA A 212 18.58 20.28 23.87
C ALA A 212 18.52 21.02 22.53
N ARG A 213 19.17 20.49 21.48
CA ARG A 213 19.08 21.05 20.13
C ARG A 213 17.64 21.11 19.61
N ARG A 214 16.88 20.01 19.75
CA ARG A 214 15.47 19.96 19.33
C ARG A 214 14.58 20.90 20.14
N ARG A 215 14.85 21.03 21.44
CA ARG A 215 14.18 21.95 22.35
C ARG A 215 14.41 23.40 21.93
N ASP A 216 15.65 23.79 21.65
CA ASP A 216 15.99 25.14 21.19
C ASP A 216 15.32 25.45 19.86
N ALA A 217 15.29 24.47 18.93
CA ALA A 217 14.60 24.62 17.66
C ALA A 217 13.08 24.78 17.82
N ALA A 218 12.45 24.03 18.74
CA ALA A 218 11.03 24.16 19.05
C ALA A 218 10.71 25.50 19.72
N VAL A 219 11.57 25.97 20.64
CA VAL A 219 11.46 27.29 21.26
C VAL A 219 11.55 28.38 20.20
N ALA A 220 12.56 28.36 19.34
CA ALA A 220 12.70 29.33 18.26
C ALA A 220 11.50 29.31 17.30
N ALA A 221 10.91 28.14 17.06
CA ALA A 221 9.69 28.03 16.26
C ALA A 221 8.46 28.66 16.96
N VAL A 222 8.28 28.46 18.26
CA VAL A 222 7.21 29.11 19.05
C VAL A 222 7.42 30.62 19.14
N GLU A 223 8.66 31.08 19.33
CA GLU A 223 8.95 32.51 19.41
C GLU A 223 8.68 33.25 18.10
N ARG A 224 8.79 32.57 16.94
CA ARG A 224 8.35 33.16 15.66
C ARG A 224 6.85 33.49 15.66
N SER A 225 6.02 32.67 16.30
CA SER A 225 4.57 32.92 16.43
C SER A 225 4.24 34.12 17.32
N PHE A 226 5.21 34.71 18.03
CA PHE A 226 4.96 35.94 18.79
C PHE A 226 4.72 37.15 17.91
N ALA A 227 5.20 37.12 16.65
CA ALA A 227 4.92 38.16 15.67
C ALA A 227 3.41 38.33 15.41
N ASP A 228 2.64 37.26 15.60
CA ASP A 228 1.21 37.20 15.26
C ASP A 228 0.30 37.46 16.47
N LEU A 229 0.87 37.75 17.65
CA LEU A 229 0.10 38.04 18.85
C LEU A 229 -0.48 39.45 18.82
N ARG A 230 -1.82 39.56 18.90
CA ARG A 230 -2.56 40.84 18.95
C ARG A 230 -2.16 41.74 20.13
N ASP A 231 -1.78 41.16 21.26
CA ASP A 231 -1.34 41.89 22.46
C ASP A 231 0.12 41.56 22.81
N PRO A 232 1.07 42.42 22.41
CA PRO A 232 2.48 42.26 22.73
C PRO A 232 2.80 42.27 24.23
N ALA A 233 1.92 42.83 25.08
CA ALA A 233 2.14 42.86 26.53
C ALA A 233 2.09 41.46 27.16
N ARG A 234 1.47 40.46 26.48
CA ARG A 234 1.43 39.06 26.92
C ARG A 234 2.73 38.29 26.66
N ILE A 235 3.58 38.76 25.75
CA ILE A 235 4.81 38.06 25.32
C ILE A 235 5.72 37.65 26.49
N PRO A 236 6.01 38.52 27.49
CA PRO A 236 6.84 38.11 28.63
C PRO A 236 6.25 36.95 29.44
N GLY A 237 4.93 36.94 29.65
CA GLY A 237 4.23 35.88 30.37
C GLY A 237 4.22 34.56 29.59
N ILE A 238 3.99 34.64 28.28
CA ILE A 238 4.02 33.49 27.38
C ILE A 238 5.44 32.89 27.30
N ARG A 239 6.48 33.73 27.22
CA ARG A 239 7.89 33.27 27.23
C ARG A 239 8.23 32.57 28.55
N ALA A 240 7.74 33.07 29.68
CA ALA A 240 7.91 32.42 30.97
C ALA A 240 7.20 31.06 31.02
N GLY A 241 5.97 30.96 30.49
CA GLY A 241 5.23 29.70 30.37
C GLY A 241 5.94 28.70 29.45
N LEU A 242 6.48 29.15 28.32
CA LEU A 242 7.25 28.32 27.39
C LEU A 242 8.48 27.73 28.09
N ALA A 243 9.22 28.54 28.85
CA ALA A 243 10.39 28.10 29.60
C ALA A 243 10.06 27.02 30.66
N ALA A 244 8.83 27.01 31.19
CA ALA A 244 8.34 25.96 32.07
C ALA A 244 7.96 24.69 31.29
N ARG A 245 7.11 24.83 30.26
CA ARG A 245 6.58 23.70 29.47
C ARG A 245 7.67 22.86 28.83
N VAL A 246 8.74 23.47 28.31
CA VAL A 246 9.83 22.72 27.65
C VAL A 246 10.63 21.78 28.57
N ARG A 247 10.40 21.86 29.89
CA ARG A 247 11.02 20.98 30.90
C ARG A 247 10.11 19.82 31.31
N GLU A 248 8.85 19.81 30.87
CA GLU A 248 7.87 18.81 31.27
C GLU A 248 8.06 17.48 30.51
N ALA A 249 7.69 16.38 31.17
CA ALA A 249 7.99 15.03 30.69
C ALA A 249 7.29 14.68 29.38
N ASP A 250 6.10 15.22 29.14
CA ASP A 250 5.35 15.07 27.89
C ASP A 250 6.06 15.76 26.71
N VAL A 251 6.59 16.97 26.93
CA VAL A 251 7.36 17.69 25.91
C VAL A 251 8.67 16.98 25.60
N ILE A 252 9.34 16.41 26.61
CA ILE A 252 10.53 15.57 26.40
C ILE A 252 10.18 14.34 25.53
N ALA A 253 9.03 13.71 25.77
CA ALA A 253 8.58 12.60 24.95
C ALA A 253 8.27 13.03 23.50
N TRP A 254 7.68 14.21 23.30
CA TRP A 254 7.45 14.73 21.95
C TRP A 254 8.76 15.04 21.21
N LEU A 255 9.75 15.63 21.88
CA LEU A 255 11.06 15.90 21.27
C LEU A 255 11.77 14.63 20.79
N ASP A 256 11.46 13.48 21.38
CA ASP A 256 12.01 12.18 20.99
C ASP A 256 11.35 11.59 19.73
N THR A 257 10.07 11.89 19.49
CA THR A 257 9.24 11.14 18.52
C THR A 257 8.57 11.99 17.46
N GLU A 258 8.55 13.32 17.61
CA GLU A 258 7.77 14.23 16.78
C GLU A 258 8.68 15.25 16.10
N THR A 259 8.25 15.75 14.94
CA THR A 259 8.95 16.85 14.25
C THR A 259 8.92 18.14 15.06
N THR A 260 9.91 19.02 14.87
CA THR A 260 9.99 20.34 15.51
C THR A 260 8.70 21.16 15.34
N GLN A 261 8.05 21.05 14.18
CA GLN A 261 6.82 21.78 13.87
C GLN A 261 5.62 21.24 14.66
N THR A 262 5.51 19.92 14.81
CA THR A 262 4.47 19.30 15.65
C THR A 262 4.65 19.67 17.12
N VAL A 263 5.89 19.63 17.62
CA VAL A 263 6.21 20.04 19.01
C VAL A 263 5.86 21.51 19.23
N ALA A 264 6.26 22.41 18.32
CA ALA A 264 5.97 23.83 18.42
C ALA A 264 4.46 24.11 18.43
N ARG A 265 3.67 23.46 17.56
CA ARG A 265 2.20 23.63 17.52
C ARG A 265 1.53 23.18 18.83
N ARG A 266 1.95 22.05 19.41
CA ARG A 266 1.43 21.58 20.70
C ARG A 266 1.81 22.53 21.84
N LEU A 267 3.04 23.07 21.83
CA LEU A 267 3.50 24.06 22.79
C LEU A 267 2.68 25.36 22.70
N CYS A 268 2.47 25.91 21.49
CA CYS A 268 1.62 27.09 21.30
C CYS A 268 0.23 26.90 21.91
N ARG A 269 -0.46 25.79 21.59
CA ARG A 269 -1.76 25.46 22.18
C ARG A 269 -1.73 25.40 23.71
N SER A 270 -0.71 24.75 24.28
CA SER A 270 -0.57 24.64 25.74
C SER A 270 -0.31 25.98 26.45
N LEU A 271 0.17 26.99 25.72
CA LEU A 271 0.44 28.34 26.21
C LEU A 271 -0.72 29.31 25.96
N GLY A 272 -1.85 28.82 25.44
CA GLY A 272 -2.98 29.66 25.01
C GLY A 272 -2.62 30.57 23.83
N ILE A 273 -1.53 30.26 23.12
CA ILE A 273 -1.25 30.77 21.78
C ILE A 273 -2.04 29.88 20.85
N ASP A 274 -3.34 30.15 20.76
CA ASP A 274 -4.17 29.42 19.84
C ASP A 274 -3.97 30.00 18.43
N PRO A 275 -3.45 29.21 17.46
CA PRO A 275 -3.43 29.64 16.06
C PRO A 275 -4.85 29.90 15.49
N TYR A 276 -5.91 29.56 16.25
CA TYR A 276 -7.32 29.78 15.93
C TYR A 276 -8.05 30.84 16.80
N ASN A 277 -7.39 31.56 17.74
CA ASN A 277 -8.06 32.53 18.64
C ASN A 277 -8.34 33.90 17.97
N CYS A 278 -9.05 33.87 16.86
CA CYS A 278 -9.75 35.03 16.30
C CYS A 278 -11.22 35.11 16.76
N PHE A 279 -11.70 34.13 17.54
CA PHE A 279 -13.12 33.97 17.85
C PHE A 279 -13.61 34.54 19.20
N GLU A 280 -12.75 35.13 20.04
CA GLU A 280 -13.25 35.98 21.13
C GLU A 280 -13.72 37.32 20.55
N LYS A 281 -15.02 37.42 20.31
CA LYS A 281 -15.70 38.70 20.11
C LYS A 281 -15.42 39.60 21.32
N PRO A 282 -15.08 40.89 21.15
CA PRO A 282 -14.82 41.81 22.26
C PRO A 282 -16.02 42.07 23.20
N ASP A 283 -17.22 41.54 22.91
CA ASP A 283 -18.46 41.86 23.62
C ASP A 283 -19.33 40.63 23.94
N SER A 284 -18.73 39.49 24.29
CA SER A 284 -19.52 38.40 24.89
C SER A 284 -19.81 38.79 26.35
N PRO A 285 -21.07 39.01 26.77
CA PRO A 285 -21.34 39.34 28.16
C PRO A 285 -20.98 38.14 29.04
N ASP A 286 -20.30 38.43 30.15
CA ASP A 286 -19.97 37.48 31.19
C ASP A 286 -21.27 36.88 31.76
N THR A 287 -21.52 35.61 31.49
CA THR A 287 -22.65 34.87 32.07
C THR A 287 -22.11 33.84 33.05
N GLY A 288 -21.87 34.31 34.28
CA GLY A 288 -22.14 33.63 35.55
C GLY A 288 -21.47 32.30 35.82
#